data_AF-A0A6F8T3M3-F1
#
_entry.id   AF-A0A6F8T3M3-F1
#
_cell.length_a   1.000
_cell.length_b   1.000
_cell.length_c   1.000
_cell.angle_alpha   90.00
_cell.angle_beta   90.00
_cell.angle_gamma   90.00
#
_symmetry.space_group_name_H-M   'P 1'
#
loop_
_entity.id
_entity.type
_entity.pdbx_description
1 polymer ?
#
loop_
_entity_poly.entity_id
_entity_poly.type
_entity_poly.pdbx_seq_one_letter_code
_entity_poly.pdbx_strand_id
1 'polypeptide(L)'
;MIKTNALFIGLFFVKFSTVTLATSCPDPQTTSLRWGVPPAPWLENPFSPNRPQGEENTRFIGANILVAGYGQGVVCTYTNSVGDYSIWWQVRTKIPARIDYNWIDTPGGFICTQGLTACQFYTAG
;
A
#
# COMPACT_ATOMS: atom_id res chain seq x y z
N MET A 1 -18.35 44.81 -35.23
CA MET A 1 -18.93 43.71 -34.42
C MET A 1 -17.99 42.52 -34.53
N ILE A 2 -17.06 42.40 -33.59
CA ILE A 2 -15.98 41.40 -33.62
C ILE A 2 -16.51 40.12 -32.98
N LYS A 3 -16.38 39.00 -33.71
CA LYS A 3 -16.62 37.63 -33.27
C LYS A 3 -15.59 37.26 -32.20
N THR A 4 -15.87 37.58 -30.93
CA THR A 4 -14.93 37.34 -29.82
C THR A 4 -15.47 36.39 -28.75
N ASN A 5 -16.46 35.56 -29.07
CA ASN A 5 -17.04 34.61 -28.10
C ASN A 5 -16.60 33.15 -28.28
N ALA A 6 -15.76 32.84 -29.27
CA ALA A 6 -15.39 31.46 -29.60
C ALA A 6 -14.01 31.02 -29.08
N LEU A 7 -13.23 31.90 -28.44
CA LEU A 7 -11.84 31.58 -28.06
C LEU A 7 -11.66 31.10 -26.61
N PHE A 8 -12.68 31.25 -25.75
CA PHE A 8 -12.55 30.91 -24.32
C PHE A 8 -13.07 29.53 -23.92
N ILE A 9 -13.65 28.77 -24.85
CA ILE A 9 -14.20 27.42 -24.57
C ILE A 9 -13.13 26.32 -24.77
N GLY A 10 -12.00 26.63 -25.43
CA GLY A 10 -10.98 25.64 -25.78
C GLY A 10 -9.99 25.24 -24.67
N LEU A 11 -10.00 25.91 -23.52
CA LEU A 11 -8.92 25.79 -22.52
C LEU A 11 -9.37 25.30 -21.13
N PHE A 12 -10.46 24.54 -21.04
CA PHE A 12 -10.98 23.99 -19.77
C PHE A 12 -10.96 22.44 -19.71
N PHE A 13 -10.02 21.81 -20.42
CA PHE A 13 -9.67 20.39 -20.23
C PHE A 13 -8.29 20.25 -19.58
N VAL A 14 -8.05 20.99 -18.49
CA VAL A 14 -6.88 20.77 -17.63
C VAL A 14 -7.10 19.51 -16.80
N LYS A 15 -6.75 18.38 -17.43
CA LYS A 15 -6.18 17.15 -16.86
C LYS A 15 -6.34 16.96 -15.34
N PHE A 16 -7.35 16.19 -14.92
CA PHE A 16 -7.31 15.46 -13.65
C PHE A 16 -6.32 14.28 -13.80
N SER A 17 -5.04 14.53 -13.54
CA SER A 17 -4.05 13.45 -13.43
C SER A 17 -4.03 12.98 -11.97
N THR A 18 -4.55 11.77 -11.70
CA THR A 18 -4.37 11.10 -10.39
C THR A 18 -2.89 10.76 -10.22
N VAL A 19 -2.24 11.34 -9.21
CA VAL A 19 -0.83 11.02 -8.90
C VAL A 19 -0.79 9.69 -8.16
N THR A 20 -0.33 8.63 -8.84
CA THR A 20 -0.01 7.35 -8.16
C THR A 20 1.38 7.44 -7.58
N LEU A 21 1.49 7.57 -6.26
CA LEU A 21 2.78 7.53 -5.55
C LEU A 21 3.15 6.09 -5.21
N ALA A 22 4.42 5.74 -5.45
CA ALA A 22 4.98 4.51 -4.92
C ALA A 22 4.93 4.57 -3.40
N THR A 23 4.31 3.57 -2.79
CA THR A 23 4.12 3.46 -1.34
C THR A 23 4.73 2.13 -0.88
N SER A 24 5.28 2.12 0.32
CA SER A 24 5.76 0.91 0.99
C SER A 24 4.99 0.69 2.29
N CYS A 25 5.18 -0.49 2.88
CA CYS A 25 4.73 -0.74 4.25
C CYS A 25 5.35 0.29 5.22
N PRO A 26 4.65 0.67 6.30
CA PRO A 26 5.19 1.56 7.32
C PRO A 26 6.36 0.89 8.02
N ASP A 27 7.43 1.64 8.21
CA ASP A 27 8.63 1.18 8.89
C ASP A 27 8.39 1.14 10.41
N PRO A 28 8.60 0.00 11.08
CA PRO A 28 8.39 -0.13 12.52
C PRO A 28 9.29 0.81 13.35
N GLN A 29 10.45 1.22 12.83
CA GLN A 29 11.42 2.05 13.55
C GLN A 29 11.09 3.54 13.49
N THR A 30 10.45 3.99 12.40
CA THR A 30 10.24 5.42 12.15
C THR A 30 8.78 5.85 12.34
N THR A 31 7.82 4.92 12.23
CA THR A 31 6.39 5.23 12.31
C THR A 31 5.80 5.00 13.72
N SER A 32 4.47 5.13 13.84
CA SER A 32 3.76 4.86 15.10
C SER A 32 3.69 3.38 15.47
N LEU A 33 4.09 2.49 14.57
CA LEU A 33 4.21 1.06 14.85
C LEU A 33 5.17 0.76 16.01
N ARG A 34 6.17 1.61 16.26
CA ARG A 34 7.07 1.48 17.42
C ARG A 34 6.32 1.51 18.77
N TRP A 35 5.11 2.06 18.78
CA TRP A 35 4.22 2.10 19.96
C TRP A 35 3.03 1.14 19.82
N GLY A 36 3.06 0.22 18.85
CA GLY A 36 1.99 -0.74 18.59
C GLY A 36 0.74 -0.13 17.94
N VAL A 37 0.85 1.08 17.37
CA VAL A 37 -0.29 1.78 16.77
C VAL A 37 -0.10 1.83 15.25
N PRO A 38 -0.95 1.16 14.45
CA PRO A 38 -0.95 1.30 13.00
C PRO A 38 -1.10 2.77 12.59
N PRO A 39 -0.16 3.34 11.78
CA PRO A 39 -0.30 4.70 11.29
C PRO A 39 -1.42 4.77 10.26
N ALA A 40 -2.20 5.85 10.23
CA ALA A 40 -3.17 6.05 9.16
C ALA A 40 -2.48 6.02 7.78
N PRO A 41 -3.08 5.42 6.74
CA PRO A 41 -4.42 4.84 6.67
C PRO A 41 -4.49 3.34 7.03
N TRP A 42 -3.43 2.78 7.60
CA TRP A 42 -3.36 1.37 7.96
C TRP A 42 -4.23 1.08 9.18
N LEU A 43 -4.83 -0.11 9.16
CA LEU A 43 -5.68 -0.62 10.22
C LEU A 43 -5.11 -1.92 10.77
N GLU A 44 -5.46 -2.26 12.00
CA GLU A 44 -5.21 -3.59 12.55
C GLU A 44 -5.91 -4.64 11.69
N ASN A 45 -5.18 -5.70 11.33
CA ASN A 45 -5.77 -6.82 10.61
C ASN A 45 -6.47 -7.76 11.61
N PRO A 46 -7.80 -7.90 11.57
CA PRO A 46 -8.54 -8.75 12.50
C PRO A 46 -8.23 -10.25 12.34
N PHE A 47 -7.60 -10.64 11.23
CA PHE A 47 -7.19 -12.02 10.95
C PHE A 47 -5.74 -12.29 11.34
N SER A 48 -5.05 -11.32 11.94
CA SER A 48 -3.67 -11.50 12.38
C SER A 48 -3.59 -12.42 13.60
N PRO A 49 -2.59 -13.32 13.70
CA PRO A 49 -2.41 -14.16 14.88
C PRO A 49 -2.19 -13.37 16.17
N ASN A 50 -1.50 -12.23 16.06
CA ASN A 50 -1.19 -11.32 17.16
C ASN A 50 -1.59 -9.89 16.80
N ARG A 51 -1.80 -9.05 17.82
CA ARG A 51 -2.00 -7.61 17.63
C ARG A 51 -0.67 -6.88 17.48
N PRO A 52 -0.62 -5.74 16.77
CA PRO A 52 0.54 -4.86 16.76
C PRO A 52 1.00 -4.53 18.19
N GLN A 53 2.28 -4.76 18.48
CA GLN A 53 2.92 -4.43 19.75
C GLN A 53 4.02 -3.40 19.53
N GLY A 54 4.16 -2.46 20.46
CA GLY A 54 5.27 -1.51 20.44
C GLY A 54 6.54 -2.16 20.97
N GLU A 55 7.34 -2.73 20.08
CA GLU A 55 8.59 -3.40 20.45
C GLU A 55 9.74 -2.98 19.51
N GLU A 56 10.89 -2.67 20.09
CA GLU A 56 12.07 -2.14 19.37
C GLU A 56 12.64 -3.11 18.33
N ASN A 57 12.56 -4.43 18.58
CA ASN A 57 13.10 -5.45 17.68
C ASN A 57 12.13 -5.86 16.55
N THR A 58 11.01 -5.15 16.40
CA THR A 58 10.02 -5.44 15.35
C THR A 58 10.67 -5.32 13.98
N ARG A 59 10.59 -6.39 13.19
CA ARG A 59 11.14 -6.45 11.82
C ARG A 59 10.06 -6.72 10.79
N PHE A 60 10.22 -6.12 9.62
CA PHE A 60 9.39 -6.39 8.46
C PHE A 60 9.68 -7.80 7.90
N ILE A 61 8.62 -8.55 7.58
CA ILE A 61 8.70 -9.88 6.96
C ILE A 61 8.31 -9.83 5.49
N GLY A 62 7.23 -9.12 5.17
CA GLY A 62 6.74 -9.10 3.81
C GLY A 62 5.48 -8.27 3.63
N ALA A 63 5.18 -8.00 2.36
CA ALA A 63 3.99 -7.32 1.91
C ALA A 63 3.19 -8.26 0.99
N ASN A 64 1.87 -8.22 1.10
CA ASN A 64 0.96 -8.96 0.24
C ASN A 64 -0.02 -7.99 -0.41
N ILE A 65 -0.12 -8.00 -1.74
CA ILE A 65 -1.24 -7.38 -2.44
C ILE A 65 -2.32 -8.44 -2.57
N LEU A 66 -3.42 -8.28 -1.84
CA LEU A 66 -4.55 -9.20 -1.88
C LEU A 66 -5.45 -8.87 -3.07
N VAL A 67 -5.84 -9.90 -3.82
CA VAL A 67 -6.76 -9.78 -4.96
C VAL A 67 -7.94 -10.72 -4.75
N ALA A 68 -9.12 -10.17 -4.42
CA ALA A 68 -10.33 -10.93 -4.15
C ALA A 68 -11.51 -10.38 -4.97
N GLY A 69 -11.75 -10.93 -6.16
CA GLY A 69 -12.77 -10.43 -7.07
C GLY A 69 -12.53 -8.98 -7.46
N TYR A 70 -13.37 -8.06 -6.98
CA TYR A 70 -13.21 -6.61 -7.14
C TYR A 70 -12.46 -5.91 -6.00
N GLY A 71 -12.23 -6.61 -4.88
CA GLY A 71 -11.55 -6.10 -3.70
C GLY A 71 -10.04 -6.20 -3.84
N GLN A 72 -9.35 -5.11 -3.50
CA GLN A 72 -7.90 -5.01 -3.47
C GLN A 72 -7.45 -4.39 -2.14
N GLY A 73 -6.28 -4.79 -1.67
CA GLY A 73 -5.67 -4.21 -0.49
C GLY A 73 -4.25 -4.68 -0.32
N VAL A 74 -3.56 -4.07 0.64
CA VAL A 74 -2.19 -4.43 0.99
C VAL A 74 -2.17 -4.90 2.44
N VAL A 75 -1.49 -6.00 2.69
CA VAL A 75 -1.17 -6.49 4.05
C VAL A 75 0.33 -6.38 4.25
N CYS A 76 0.75 -5.85 5.38
CA CYS A 76 2.14 -5.80 5.80
C CYS A 76 2.30 -6.68 7.03
N THR A 77 3.24 -7.61 6.98
CA THR A 77 3.52 -8.56 8.05
C THR A 77 4.84 -8.23 8.70
N TYR A 78 4.84 -8.26 10.02
CA TYR A 78 5.97 -7.98 10.90
C TYR A 78 6.11 -9.11 11.91
N THR A 79 7.29 -9.21 12.50
CA THR A 79 7.56 -10.18 13.57
C THR A 79 8.36 -9.54 14.68
N ASN A 80 8.10 -9.97 15.91
CA ASN A 80 8.76 -9.52 17.14
C ASN A 80 8.83 -10.68 18.15
N SER A 81 9.08 -10.41 19.43
CA SER A 81 9.21 -11.46 20.45
C SER A 81 7.93 -12.27 20.70
N VAL A 82 6.76 -11.68 20.45
CA VAL A 82 5.44 -12.31 20.60
C VAL A 82 5.10 -13.19 19.40
N GLY A 83 5.75 -12.94 18.26
CA GLY A 83 5.57 -13.65 17.00
C GLY A 83 5.14 -12.70 15.89
N ASP A 84 4.42 -13.24 14.91
CA ASP A 84 4.03 -12.49 13.73
C ASP A 84 2.72 -11.73 13.95
N TYR A 85 2.68 -10.48 13.49
CA TYR A 85 1.46 -9.69 13.38
C TYR A 85 1.39 -9.02 12.00
N SER A 86 0.20 -8.54 11.64
CA SER A 86 -0.03 -7.88 10.37
C SER A 86 -1.00 -6.72 10.51
N ILE A 87 -0.80 -5.73 9.66
CA ILE A 87 -1.71 -4.61 9.45
C ILE A 87 -2.15 -4.64 7.99
N TRP A 88 -3.29 -4.03 7.71
CA TRP A 88 -3.82 -4.00 6.36
C TRP A 88 -4.29 -2.60 5.96
N TRP A 89 -4.33 -2.38 4.66
CA TRP A 89 -4.91 -1.21 4.06
C TRP A 89 -5.78 -1.64 2.89
N GLN A 90 -7.09 -1.42 3.03
CA GLN A 90 -8.07 -1.68 1.98
C GLN A 90 -8.05 -0.52 0.99
N VAL A 91 -7.33 -0.71 -0.11
CA VAL A 91 -7.14 0.30 -1.15
C VAL A 91 -6.97 -0.37 -2.49
N ARG A 92 -7.46 0.29 -3.54
CA ARG A 92 -7.19 -0.15 -4.91
C ARG A 92 -5.70 -0.03 -5.17
N THR A 93 -5.06 -1.16 -5.44
CA THR A 93 -3.62 -1.24 -5.66
C THR A 93 -3.37 -1.78 -7.04
N LYS A 94 -2.50 -1.11 -7.79
CA LYS A 94 -2.05 -1.56 -9.11
C LYS A 94 -1.49 -2.97 -8.99
N ILE A 95 -2.02 -3.88 -9.81
CA ILE A 95 -1.51 -5.25 -9.90
C ILE A 95 -0.08 -5.20 -10.48
N PRO A 96 0.92 -5.80 -9.82
CA PRO A 96 2.28 -5.88 -10.34
C PRO A 96 2.31 -6.55 -11.72
N ALA A 97 3.22 -6.09 -12.58
CA ALA A 97 3.46 -6.79 -13.83
C ALA A 97 4.15 -8.12 -13.56
N ARG A 98 3.87 -9.16 -14.36
CA ARG A 98 4.52 -10.48 -14.24
C ARG A 98 6.06 -10.45 -14.38
N ILE A 99 6.60 -9.36 -14.92
CA ILE A 99 8.04 -9.13 -15.09
C ILE A 99 8.69 -8.45 -13.86
N ASP A 100 7.91 -8.04 -12.87
CA ASP A 100 8.43 -7.43 -11.65
C ASP A 100 8.98 -8.51 -10.72
N TYR A 101 10.30 -8.59 -10.61
CA TYR A 101 11.00 -9.61 -9.83
C TYR A 101 10.84 -9.47 -8.31
N ASN A 102 10.30 -8.35 -7.82
CA ASN A 102 10.03 -8.18 -6.38
C ASN A 102 8.76 -8.89 -5.93
N TRP A 103 7.82 -9.14 -6.86
CA TRP A 103 6.49 -9.64 -6.56
C TRP A 103 6.28 -11.04 -7.13
N ILE A 104 5.99 -11.99 -6.23
CA ILE A 104 5.69 -13.38 -6.55
C ILE A 104 4.18 -13.53 -6.73
N ASP A 105 3.73 -13.95 -7.92
CA ASP A 105 2.34 -14.26 -8.23
C ASP A 105 1.87 -15.52 -7.49
N THR A 106 0.73 -15.44 -6.80
CA THR A 106 0.11 -16.52 -6.04
C THR A 106 -1.40 -16.54 -6.27
N PRO A 107 -2.10 -17.66 -6.01
CA PRO A 107 -3.55 -17.73 -6.22
C PRO A 107 -4.38 -16.66 -5.46
N GLY A 108 -3.85 -16.07 -4.40
CA GLY A 108 -4.51 -15.01 -3.61
C GLY A 108 -4.07 -13.58 -3.92
N GLY A 109 -3.16 -13.39 -4.88
CA GLY A 109 -2.57 -12.09 -5.20
C GLY A 109 -1.04 -12.16 -5.28
N PHE A 110 -0.34 -11.16 -4.76
CA PHE A 110 1.10 -11.01 -4.94
C PHE A 110 1.83 -10.89 -3.60
N ILE A 111 3.01 -11.50 -3.48
CA ILE A 111 3.82 -11.51 -2.26
C ILE A 111 5.18 -10.90 -2.54
N CYS A 112 5.66 -10.03 -1.66
CA CYS A 112 7.02 -9.50 -1.67
C CYS A 112 7.68 -9.66 -0.29
N THR A 113 8.92 -10.15 -0.27
CA THR A 113 9.72 -10.37 0.94
C THR A 113 11.11 -9.71 0.87
N GLN A 114 11.36 -8.88 -0.15
CA GLN A 114 12.66 -8.27 -0.46
C GLN A 114 13.04 -7.09 0.47
N GLY A 115 12.15 -6.70 1.38
CA GLY A 115 12.36 -5.59 2.32
C GLY A 115 11.49 -4.36 2.02
N LEU A 116 11.43 -3.41 2.97
CA LEU A 116 10.52 -2.27 2.92
C LEU A 116 10.67 -1.42 1.65
N THR A 117 11.90 -1.12 1.24
CA THR A 117 12.20 -0.26 0.09
C THR A 117 11.99 -0.94 -1.25
N ALA A 118 12.08 -2.27 -1.30
CA ALA A 118 11.88 -3.07 -2.50
C ALA A 118 10.41 -3.46 -2.71
N CYS A 119 9.67 -3.69 -1.63
CA CYS A 119 8.25 -4.04 -1.66
C CYS A 119 7.35 -2.79 -1.83
N GLN A 120 7.56 -2.08 -2.95
CA GLN A 120 6.77 -0.92 -3.33
C GLN A 120 5.50 -1.33 -4.08
N PHE A 121 4.42 -0.62 -3.81
CA PHE A 121 3.14 -0.78 -4.47
C PHE A 121 2.54 0.60 -4.80
N TYR A 122 1.59 0.63 -5.72
CA TYR A 122 0.99 1.88 -6.21
C TYR A 122 -0.51 1.85 -5.92
N THR A 123 -0.97 2.77 -5.10
CA THR A 123 -2.40 2.90 -4.78
C THR A 123 -3.08 3.85 -5.76
N ALA A 124 -4.34 3.56 -6.07
CA ALA A 124 -5.22 4.48 -6.80
C ALA A 124 -5.95 5.35 -5.76
N GLY A 125 -5.63 6.64 -5.75
CA GLY A 125 -6.31 7.68 -4.97
C GLY A 125 -7.40 8.38 -5.75
#